data_AF-A0A4R3GHG8-F1
#
_entry.id   AF-A0A4R3GHG8-F1
#
_cell.length_a   1.000
_cell.length_b   1.000
_cell.length_c   1.000
_cell.angle_alpha   90.00
_cell.angle_beta   90.00
_cell.angle_gamma   90.00
#
_symmetry.space_group_name_H-M   'P 1'
#
loop_
_entity.id
_entity.type
_entity.pdbx_description
1 polymer ?
#
loop_
_entity_poly.entity_id
_entity_poly.type
_entity_poly.pdbx_seq_one_letter_code
_entity_poly.pdbx_strand_id
1 'polypeptide(L)'
;MHLSRETASSIWYGPLRNARVASRCLLSFILVSASPAPALANSPLKNQVFKTVLEQGWSDNADDNGKNERLPGAAVVEVIRAYKLARRTAHDMAATCAVRDRPSECNTADAAIADATDALGELTLAISVAEWGVAWDGPAPKDPAGRDWAGPKDITVGKHVMSYALGGLGLPHLDTGMAQDLFDEIVQRVPASAGDLKQFRQSFRYDSVRARGGPCSGRSAVIMTDLNGEPFRHDAVMWGGQKYCHDHNPTNELDPERWQVLRTWARAGLRDREVQQWIVDYWLRKVWHPTLERLAFEKNVDPTNEAFVVARIWSTSKGAADAAVKAAGTQADPRKRIASELASYGHERRHQLMLRLGTVYDSIQPGN
;
A
#
# COMPACT_ATOMS: atom_id res chain seq x y z
N MET A 1 30.90 -52.26 35.96
CA MET A 1 32.16 -51.68 35.46
C MET A 1 32.02 -50.16 35.53
N HIS A 2 32.84 -49.51 36.37
CA HIS A 2 33.08 -48.05 36.59
C HIS A 2 31.85 -47.14 36.84
N LEU A 3 31.58 -46.55 38.04
CA LEU A 3 32.31 -45.52 38.82
C LEU A 3 32.71 -44.32 37.94
N SER A 4 32.53 -43.02 38.23
CA SER A 4 32.29 -42.18 39.43
C SER A 4 32.03 -40.73 38.90
N ARG A 5 31.21 -39.85 39.51
CA ARG A 5 31.59 -38.68 40.38
C ARG A 5 32.81 -37.87 39.84
N GLU A 6 32.81 -36.53 39.72
CA GLU A 6 32.68 -35.53 40.80
C GLU A 6 32.83 -34.06 40.30
N THR A 7 32.27 -33.09 41.08
CA THR A 7 32.70 -31.68 41.39
C THR A 7 32.94 -30.64 40.27
N ALA A 8 32.43 -29.38 40.26
CA ALA A 8 32.24 -28.28 41.24
C ALA A 8 33.33 -27.16 41.17
N SER A 9 32.93 -25.94 41.61
CA SER A 9 33.67 -24.67 41.82
C SER A 9 33.54 -23.64 40.67
N SER A 10 32.90 -22.44 40.78
CA SER A 10 33.05 -21.28 41.71
C SER A 10 34.52 -20.78 41.74
N ILE A 11 34.90 -19.49 41.68
CA ILE A 11 34.43 -18.24 42.32
C ILE A 11 35.21 -17.05 41.65
N TRP A 12 34.66 -15.81 41.63
CA TRP A 12 35.27 -14.54 42.13
C TRP A 12 35.01 -13.25 41.32
N TYR A 13 34.46 -12.30 42.08
CA TYR A 13 34.33 -10.86 41.87
C TYR A 13 35.69 -10.13 41.85
N GLY A 14 35.72 -8.97 41.18
CA GLY A 14 36.73 -7.95 41.40
C GLY A 14 36.43 -6.61 40.67
N PRO A 15 36.20 -5.49 41.39
CA PRO A 15 35.90 -4.19 40.80
C PRO A 15 37.15 -3.30 40.67
N LEU A 16 37.21 -2.46 39.63
CA LEU A 16 38.17 -1.36 39.50
C LEU A 16 37.39 -0.10 39.08
N ARG A 17 37.15 0.82 40.02
CA ARG A 17 37.97 1.98 40.41
C ARG A 17 37.96 3.13 39.39
N ASN A 18 37.22 4.17 39.82
CA ASN A 18 37.41 5.61 39.62
C ASN A 18 38.67 6.07 38.87
N ALA A 19 38.45 6.80 37.78
CA ALA A 19 39.34 7.88 37.35
C ALA A 19 38.49 9.12 37.02
N ARG A 20 38.60 10.15 37.87
CA ARG A 20 38.22 11.54 37.56
C ARG A 20 39.35 12.14 36.73
N VAL A 21 39.12 12.60 35.50
CA VAL A 21 39.92 13.68 34.88
C VAL A 21 39.08 14.42 33.81
N ALA A 22 39.15 15.75 33.90
CA ALA A 22 38.93 16.77 32.88
C ALA A 22 37.52 16.96 32.27
N SER A 23 36.80 17.86 32.93
CA SER A 23 35.84 18.77 32.30
C SER A 23 36.57 19.60 31.22
N ARG A 24 36.21 19.41 29.95
CA ARG A 24 36.49 20.34 28.85
C ARG A 24 35.14 20.74 28.26
N CYS A 25 34.72 21.98 28.54
CA CYS A 25 33.64 22.63 27.83
C CYS A 25 34.05 22.82 26.37
N LEU A 26 33.65 21.88 25.51
CA LEU A 26 33.59 22.08 24.07
C LEU A 26 32.23 22.73 23.78
N LEU A 27 32.26 24.04 23.56
CA LEU A 27 31.20 24.77 22.87
C LEU A 27 31.14 24.25 21.43
N SER A 28 30.35 23.20 21.23
CA SER A 28 29.92 22.78 19.91
C SER A 28 28.98 23.85 19.36
N PHE A 29 29.50 24.70 18.47
CA PHE A 29 28.66 25.47 17.57
C PHE A 29 27.90 24.48 16.69
N ILE A 30 26.63 24.23 17.03
CA ILE A 30 25.69 23.62 16.09
C ILE A 30 25.39 24.69 15.03
N LEU A 31 26.19 24.70 13.98
CA LEU A 31 25.77 25.26 12.70
C LEU A 31 24.62 24.38 12.23
N VAL A 32 23.39 24.83 12.48
CA VAL A 32 22.20 24.32 11.78
C VAL A 32 22.36 24.76 10.34
N SER A 33 23.09 23.95 9.57
CA SER A 33 23.13 24.05 8.12
C SER A 33 21.75 23.65 7.61
N ALA A 34 20.83 24.62 7.56
CA ALA A 34 19.65 24.50 6.71
C ALA A 34 20.15 24.47 5.26
N SER A 35 20.26 23.27 4.72
CA SER A 35 20.62 22.98 3.32
C SER A 35 19.51 22.08 2.73
N PRO A 36 19.33 22.09 1.42
CA PRO A 36 18.44 22.98 0.70
C PRO A 36 17.16 22.22 0.29
N ALA A 37 15.98 22.78 0.50
CA ALA A 37 14.72 22.19 0.01
C ALA A 37 14.16 22.74 -1.34
N PRO A 38 14.95 23.26 -2.33
CA PRO A 38 14.36 23.75 -3.58
C PRO A 38 14.10 22.64 -4.63
N ALA A 39 14.65 21.43 -4.48
CA ALA A 39 14.51 20.38 -5.51
C ALA A 39 13.13 19.67 -5.51
N LEU A 40 12.43 19.65 -4.36
CA LEU A 40 11.11 19.01 -4.26
C LEU A 40 9.97 19.92 -4.76
N ALA A 41 10.14 21.24 -4.73
CA ALA A 41 9.11 22.20 -5.10
C ALA A 41 8.65 22.12 -6.58
N ASN A 42 9.45 21.48 -7.45
CA ASN A 42 9.16 21.35 -8.88
C ASN A 42 8.81 19.90 -9.30
N SER A 43 8.75 18.94 -8.38
CA SER A 43 8.34 17.58 -8.72
C SER A 43 6.82 17.48 -8.78
N PRO A 44 6.24 16.73 -9.75
CA PRO A 44 4.82 16.40 -9.76
C PRO A 44 4.37 15.93 -8.37
N LEU A 45 3.22 16.38 -7.91
CA LEU A 45 2.69 16.09 -6.57
C LEU A 45 2.59 14.58 -6.34
N LYS A 46 2.20 13.83 -7.38
CA LYS A 46 2.19 12.37 -7.37
C LYS A 46 3.54 11.78 -6.93
N ASN A 47 4.64 12.23 -7.53
CA ASN A 47 5.97 11.70 -7.20
C ASN A 47 6.36 11.98 -5.73
N GLN A 48 5.85 13.06 -5.14
CA GLN A 48 6.08 13.38 -3.73
C GLN A 48 5.32 12.43 -2.80
N VAL A 49 4.07 12.10 -3.14
CA VAL A 49 3.26 11.12 -2.39
C VAL A 49 3.89 9.74 -2.49
N PHE A 50 4.21 9.28 -3.69
CA PHE A 50 4.87 8.00 -3.91
C PHE A 50 6.17 7.91 -3.11
N LYS A 51 7.03 8.93 -3.19
CA LYS A 51 8.26 8.98 -2.40
C LYS A 51 7.99 8.87 -0.90
N THR A 52 6.99 9.60 -0.39
CA THR A 52 6.60 9.53 1.03
C THR A 52 6.15 8.12 1.40
N VAL A 53 5.39 7.45 0.53
CA VAL A 53 4.95 6.06 0.74
C VAL A 53 6.14 5.11 0.77
N LEU A 54 7.10 5.24 -0.15
CA LEU A 54 8.32 4.43 -0.16
C LEU A 54 9.13 4.60 1.13
N GLU A 55 9.32 5.83 1.58
CA GLU A 55 10.09 6.16 2.78
C GLU A 55 9.44 5.64 4.08
N GLN A 56 8.12 5.44 4.10
CA GLN A 56 7.39 4.99 5.29
C GLN A 56 7.17 3.48 5.37
N GLY A 57 7.28 2.74 4.27
CA GLY A 57 7.02 1.29 4.34
C GLY A 57 7.28 0.46 3.09
N TRP A 58 7.32 1.06 1.89
CA TRP A 58 7.62 0.33 0.65
C TRP A 58 9.09 0.54 0.26
N SER A 59 10.02 0.03 1.07
CA SER A 59 11.46 0.18 0.78
C SER A 59 12.01 -0.92 -0.12
N ASP A 60 13.17 -0.68 -0.71
CA ASP A 60 14.01 -1.63 -1.47
C ASP A 60 14.50 -2.83 -0.63
N ASN A 61 14.24 -2.82 0.68
CA ASN A 61 14.62 -3.88 1.61
C ASN A 61 13.42 -4.53 2.29
N ALA A 62 12.20 -4.06 2.03
CA ALA A 62 10.99 -4.61 2.61
C ALA A 62 10.56 -5.90 1.91
N ASP A 63 10.22 -6.92 2.69
CA ASP A 63 9.58 -8.14 2.19
C ASP A 63 8.06 -8.11 2.40
N ASP A 64 7.61 -7.33 3.40
CA ASP A 64 6.21 -7.15 3.77
C ASP A 64 6.00 -5.72 4.29
N ASN A 65 4.73 -5.29 4.24
CA ASN A 65 4.22 -4.17 5.01
C ASN A 65 3.03 -4.60 5.88
N GLY A 66 2.59 -3.74 6.78
CA GLY A 66 1.57 -4.00 7.80
C GLY A 66 2.09 -3.86 9.23
N LYS A 67 3.21 -3.16 9.45
CA LYS A 67 3.81 -2.88 10.76
C LYS A 67 3.42 -1.50 11.28
N ASN A 68 2.12 -1.16 11.21
CA ASN A 68 1.58 0.15 11.62
C ASN A 68 2.23 1.32 10.86
N GLU A 69 2.37 1.18 9.54
CA GLU A 69 2.81 2.25 8.66
C GLU A 69 1.87 3.45 8.77
N ARG A 70 2.44 4.65 8.72
CA ARG A 70 1.70 5.90 8.82
C ARG A 70 2.24 6.93 7.86
N LEU A 71 1.35 7.64 7.19
CA LEU A 71 1.70 8.82 6.41
C LEU A 71 1.78 10.05 7.33
N PRO A 72 2.69 11.00 7.08
CA PRO A 72 2.68 12.30 7.74
C PRO A 72 1.37 13.03 7.45
N GLY A 73 0.68 13.53 8.49
CA GLY A 73 -0.58 14.24 8.36
C GLY A 73 -0.47 15.50 7.50
N ALA A 74 0.68 16.19 7.56
CA ALA A 74 0.96 17.35 6.72
C ALA A 74 0.93 17.00 5.22
N ALA A 75 1.53 15.88 4.82
CA ALA A 75 1.54 15.42 3.43
C ALA A 75 0.12 15.05 2.95
N VAL A 76 -0.67 14.38 3.79
CA VAL A 76 -2.08 14.07 3.49
C VAL A 76 -2.89 15.35 3.26
N VAL A 77 -2.69 16.36 4.11
CA VAL A 77 -3.40 17.64 4.01
C VAL A 77 -3.01 18.40 2.75
N GLU A 78 -1.72 18.44 2.42
CA GLU A 78 -1.19 19.10 1.24
C GLU A 78 -1.82 18.56 -0.04
N VAL A 79 -1.84 17.23 -0.21
CA VAL A 79 -2.41 16.59 -1.41
C VAL A 79 -3.89 16.90 -1.55
N ILE A 80 -4.67 16.82 -0.47
CA ILE A 80 -6.11 17.10 -0.52
C ILE A 80 -6.37 18.57 -0.86
N ARG A 81 -5.60 19.51 -0.31
CA ARG A 81 -5.70 20.93 -0.66
C ARG A 81 -5.35 21.16 -2.12
N ALA A 82 -4.26 20.57 -2.60
CA ALA A 82 -3.81 20.70 -3.98
C ALA A 82 -4.86 20.16 -4.96
N TYR A 83 -5.42 18.97 -4.70
CA TYR A 83 -6.51 18.41 -5.49
C TYR A 83 -7.74 19.32 -5.52
N LYS A 84 -8.21 19.78 -4.35
CA LYS A 84 -9.37 20.68 -4.30
C LYS A 84 -9.11 21.97 -5.07
N LEU A 85 -7.91 22.56 -4.95
CA LEU A 85 -7.52 23.76 -5.67
C LEU A 85 -7.49 23.53 -7.17
N ALA A 86 -6.74 22.53 -7.64
CA ALA A 86 -6.63 22.18 -9.06
C ALA A 86 -8.01 21.92 -9.68
N ARG A 87 -8.91 21.27 -8.94
CA ARG A 87 -10.27 21.01 -9.41
C ARG A 87 -11.11 22.27 -9.58
N ARG A 88 -11.04 23.21 -8.63
CA ARG A 88 -11.72 24.51 -8.77
C ARG A 88 -11.17 25.27 -9.98
N THR A 89 -9.84 25.33 -10.10
CA THR A 89 -9.18 25.98 -11.23
C THR A 89 -9.60 25.37 -12.56
N ALA A 90 -9.60 24.04 -12.68
CA ALA A 90 -10.05 23.35 -13.89
C ALA A 90 -11.52 23.65 -14.23
N HIS A 91 -12.40 23.67 -13.22
CA HIS A 91 -13.81 24.03 -13.41
C HIS A 91 -13.99 25.48 -13.90
N ASP A 92 -13.33 26.44 -13.25
CA ASP A 92 -13.41 27.87 -13.62
C ASP A 92 -12.82 28.12 -15.02
N MET A 93 -11.78 27.36 -15.38
CA MET A 93 -11.14 27.44 -16.69
C MET A 93 -11.95 26.75 -17.77
N ALA A 94 -12.70 25.68 -17.50
CA ALA A 94 -13.52 24.99 -18.50
C ALA A 94 -14.50 25.94 -19.23
N ALA A 95 -15.13 26.85 -18.48
CA ALA A 95 -16.02 27.88 -19.06
C ALA A 95 -15.25 28.91 -19.92
N THR A 96 -14.00 29.22 -19.55
CA THR A 96 -13.15 30.18 -20.27
C THR A 96 -12.54 29.57 -21.53
N CYS A 97 -12.09 28.32 -21.45
CA CYS A 97 -11.49 27.54 -22.52
C CYS A 97 -12.47 27.24 -23.66
N ALA A 98 -13.75 27.04 -23.34
CA ALA A 98 -14.79 26.85 -24.36
C ALA A 98 -15.05 28.10 -25.22
N VAL A 99 -14.68 29.29 -24.73
CA VAL A 99 -15.01 30.59 -25.35
C VAL A 99 -13.79 31.27 -25.96
N ARG A 100 -12.58 31.01 -25.44
CA ARG A 100 -11.34 31.69 -25.84
C ARG A 100 -10.31 30.71 -26.35
N ASP A 101 -9.67 31.07 -27.45
CA ASP A 101 -8.61 30.35 -28.14
C ASP A 101 -7.28 30.41 -27.32
N ARG A 102 -7.30 29.91 -26.07
CA ARG A 102 -6.17 29.90 -25.12
C ARG A 102 -5.73 28.48 -24.74
N PRO A 103 -5.26 27.67 -25.71
CA PRO A 103 -4.98 26.26 -25.47
C PRO A 103 -3.89 25.99 -24.41
N SER A 104 -2.90 26.88 -24.26
CA SER A 104 -1.80 26.69 -23.31
C SER A 104 -2.22 26.79 -21.83
N GLU A 105 -3.11 27.74 -21.50
CA GLU A 105 -3.66 27.89 -20.15
C GLU A 105 -4.49 26.65 -19.78
N CYS A 106 -5.35 26.19 -20.70
CA CYS A 106 -6.19 25.00 -20.52
C CYS A 106 -5.35 23.73 -20.30
N ASN A 107 -4.32 23.50 -21.12
CA ASN A 107 -3.41 22.37 -20.97
C ASN A 107 -2.71 22.34 -19.60
N THR A 108 -2.41 23.51 -19.04
CA THR A 108 -1.77 23.61 -17.72
C THR A 108 -2.72 23.22 -16.60
N ALA A 109 -3.97 23.66 -16.66
CA ALA A 109 -4.99 23.30 -15.68
C ALA A 109 -5.33 21.80 -15.74
N ASP A 110 -5.45 21.24 -16.95
CA ASP A 110 -5.70 19.82 -17.17
C ASP A 110 -4.54 18.96 -16.63
N ALA A 111 -3.30 19.35 -16.89
CA ALA A 111 -2.13 18.68 -16.33
C ALA A 111 -2.10 18.75 -14.80
N ALA A 112 -2.43 19.90 -14.21
CA ALA A 112 -2.45 20.08 -12.76
C ALA A 112 -3.54 19.23 -12.08
N ILE A 113 -4.75 19.16 -12.64
CA ILE A 113 -5.80 18.31 -12.08
C ILE A 113 -5.51 16.83 -12.30
N ALA A 114 -4.87 16.44 -13.42
CA ALA A 114 -4.44 15.06 -13.63
C ALA A 114 -3.40 14.63 -12.58
N ASP A 115 -2.34 15.41 -12.37
CA ASP A 115 -1.31 15.13 -11.36
C ASP A 115 -1.89 15.08 -9.94
N ALA A 116 -2.77 16.02 -9.59
CA ALA A 116 -3.42 16.01 -8.28
C ALA A 116 -4.42 14.85 -8.10
N THR A 117 -5.04 14.39 -9.19
CA THR A 117 -5.92 13.22 -9.18
C THR A 117 -5.13 11.95 -8.95
N ASP A 118 -3.97 11.79 -9.59
CA ASP A 118 -3.07 10.67 -9.35
C ASP A 118 -2.57 10.66 -7.91
N ALA A 119 -2.09 11.80 -7.40
CA ALA A 119 -1.63 11.93 -6.02
C ALA A 119 -2.72 11.55 -4.99
N LEU A 120 -3.97 11.96 -5.25
CA LEU A 120 -5.10 11.56 -4.41
C LEU A 120 -5.41 10.06 -4.52
N GLY A 121 -5.23 9.48 -5.70
CA GLY A 121 -5.30 8.04 -5.92
C GLY A 121 -4.26 7.28 -5.11
N GLU A 122 -3.02 7.75 -5.07
CA GLU A 122 -1.95 7.15 -4.25
C GLU A 122 -2.26 7.20 -2.75
N LEU A 123 -2.79 8.34 -2.26
CA LEU A 123 -3.30 8.41 -0.89
C LEU A 123 -4.45 7.42 -0.63
N THR A 124 -5.34 7.25 -1.60
CA THR A 124 -6.42 6.26 -1.53
C THR A 124 -5.88 4.85 -1.45
N LEU A 125 -4.85 4.53 -2.25
CA LEU A 125 -4.17 3.24 -2.22
C LEU A 125 -3.53 2.99 -0.84
N ALA A 126 -2.82 3.96 -0.27
CA ALA A 126 -2.19 3.82 1.03
C ALA A 126 -3.22 3.71 2.18
N ILE A 127 -4.13 4.67 2.30
CA ILE A 127 -5.02 4.79 3.47
C ILE A 127 -6.21 3.85 3.38
N SER A 128 -6.86 3.76 2.22
CA SER A 128 -8.09 2.95 2.08
C SER A 128 -7.76 1.50 1.73
N VAL A 129 -6.80 1.26 0.82
CA VAL A 129 -6.45 -0.09 0.35
C VAL A 129 -5.46 -0.80 1.26
N ALA A 130 -4.29 -0.20 1.50
CA ALA A 130 -3.27 -0.74 2.40
C ALA A 130 -3.62 -0.56 3.89
N GLU A 131 -4.70 0.19 4.18
CA GLU A 131 -5.19 0.48 5.52
C GLU A 131 -4.16 1.23 6.40
N TRP A 132 -3.20 1.92 5.77
CA TRP A 132 -2.18 2.69 6.47
C TRP A 132 -2.79 3.78 7.37
N GLY A 133 -2.08 4.07 8.45
CA GLY A 133 -2.45 5.12 9.36
C GLY A 133 -2.03 6.51 8.92
N VAL A 134 -2.34 7.50 9.74
CA VAL A 134 -1.87 8.89 9.57
C VAL A 134 -1.29 9.38 10.89
N ALA A 135 -0.08 9.92 10.85
CA ALA A 135 0.60 10.53 11.99
C ALA A 135 0.34 12.04 11.98
N TRP A 136 -0.53 12.51 12.87
CA TRP A 136 -0.91 13.92 12.96
C TRP A 136 -0.01 14.66 13.96
N ASP A 137 0.60 15.77 13.53
CA ASP A 137 1.40 16.67 14.39
C ASP A 137 0.54 17.70 15.15
N GLY A 138 -0.79 17.57 15.09
CA GLY A 138 -1.74 18.52 15.67
C GLY A 138 -3.15 17.92 15.78
N PRO A 139 -4.21 18.75 15.85
CA PRO A 139 -5.58 18.27 15.94
C PRO A 139 -5.93 17.37 14.74
N ALA A 140 -6.15 16.08 15.02
CA ALA A 140 -6.61 15.13 14.03
C ALA A 140 -8.14 15.24 13.85
N PRO A 141 -8.68 15.06 12.64
CA PRO A 141 -10.10 14.77 12.51
C PRO A 141 -10.44 13.47 13.24
N LYS A 142 -11.69 13.34 13.69
CA LYS A 142 -12.17 12.13 14.39
C LYS A 142 -11.94 10.90 13.50
N ASP A 143 -11.16 9.92 13.99
CA ASP A 143 -10.96 8.65 13.29
C ASP A 143 -12.28 7.84 13.30
N PRO A 144 -12.91 7.58 12.15
CA PRO A 144 -14.14 6.78 12.10
C PRO A 144 -13.93 5.38 12.67
N ALA A 145 -12.73 4.82 12.55
CA ALA A 145 -12.39 3.50 13.07
C ALA A 145 -12.11 3.48 14.57
N GLY A 146 -11.96 4.64 15.22
CA GLY A 146 -11.66 4.75 16.64
C GLY A 146 -10.32 4.10 17.03
N ARG A 147 -9.31 4.17 16.16
CA ARG A 147 -7.97 3.58 16.39
C ARG A 147 -6.87 4.62 16.38
N ASP A 148 -7.21 5.87 16.69
CA ASP A 148 -6.27 7.01 16.68
C ASP A 148 -5.41 7.07 15.41
N TRP A 149 -6.05 6.84 14.26
CA TRP A 149 -5.39 6.82 12.97
C TRP A 149 -4.23 5.81 12.84
N ALA A 150 -4.19 4.78 13.69
CA ALA A 150 -3.23 3.68 13.54
C ALA A 150 -3.55 2.82 12.32
N GLY A 151 -2.50 2.31 11.67
CA GLY A 151 -2.61 1.21 10.71
C GLY A 151 -2.84 -0.13 11.42
N PRO A 152 -2.92 -1.24 10.66
CA PRO A 152 -2.91 -2.59 11.21
C PRO A 152 -1.70 -2.81 12.14
N LYS A 153 -1.93 -3.50 13.26
CA LYS A 153 -0.87 -3.86 14.22
C LYS A 153 -0.13 -5.13 13.82
N ASP A 154 -0.73 -5.92 12.94
CA ASP A 154 -0.19 -7.18 12.48
C ASP A 154 -0.41 -7.33 10.98
N ILE A 155 0.45 -8.15 10.37
CA ILE A 155 0.46 -8.46 8.95
C ILE A 155 -0.69 -9.39 8.52
N THR A 156 -1.59 -9.78 9.42
CA THR A 156 -2.75 -10.63 9.09
C THR A 156 -4.03 -9.81 8.92
N VAL A 157 -3.98 -8.54 9.32
CA VAL A 157 -5.10 -7.62 9.28
C VAL A 157 -4.93 -6.66 8.11
N GLY A 158 -5.96 -6.62 7.26
CA GLY A 158 -6.08 -5.64 6.20
C GLY A 158 -5.80 -6.22 4.83
N LYS A 159 -5.16 -5.45 3.97
CA LYS A 159 -4.59 -5.91 2.71
C LYS A 159 -3.17 -5.38 2.64
N HIS A 160 -2.24 -6.27 2.31
CA HIS A 160 -0.82 -5.96 2.31
C HIS A 160 -0.40 -5.62 0.89
N VAL A 161 -0.32 -4.32 0.62
CA VAL A 161 0.24 -3.82 -0.64
C VAL A 161 1.74 -4.16 -0.65
N MET A 162 2.38 -4.42 -1.77
CA MET A 162 3.80 -4.84 -1.85
C MET A 162 4.20 -6.04 -0.96
N SER A 163 3.28 -6.97 -0.62
CA SER A 163 3.59 -8.18 0.18
C SER A 163 3.35 -9.46 -0.62
N TYR A 164 4.43 -10.08 -1.09
CA TYR A 164 4.38 -11.35 -1.82
C TYR A 164 4.05 -12.57 -0.93
N ALA A 165 4.00 -12.41 0.40
CA ALA A 165 3.77 -13.51 1.34
C ALA A 165 2.32 -13.64 1.81
N LEU A 166 1.60 -12.50 1.96
CA LEU A 166 0.27 -12.44 2.59
C LEU A 166 -0.77 -11.67 1.77
N GLY A 167 -0.34 -10.79 0.86
CA GLY A 167 -1.23 -9.83 0.20
C GLY A 167 -1.34 -9.93 -1.32
N GLY A 168 -0.68 -10.92 -1.95
CA GLY A 168 -0.62 -11.06 -3.41
C GLY A 168 0.67 -10.47 -3.99
N LEU A 169 0.78 -10.33 -5.31
CA LEU A 169 2.00 -9.79 -5.94
C LEU A 169 1.99 -8.25 -5.95
N GLY A 170 1.89 -7.66 -4.77
CA GLY A 170 2.02 -6.23 -4.55
C GLY A 170 0.72 -5.42 -4.59
N LEU A 171 -0.31 -5.83 -5.33
CA LEU A 171 -1.67 -5.30 -5.15
C LEU A 171 -2.70 -6.40 -5.36
N PRO A 172 -3.90 -6.26 -4.75
CA PRO A 172 -4.99 -7.18 -5.01
C PRO A 172 -5.32 -7.28 -6.52
N HIS A 173 -5.50 -8.50 -7.04
CA HIS A 173 -5.75 -8.83 -8.45
C HIS A 173 -4.56 -8.74 -9.40
N LEU A 174 -3.42 -8.16 -8.99
CA LEU A 174 -2.13 -8.41 -9.67
C LEU A 174 -1.66 -9.86 -9.51
N ASP A 175 -2.40 -10.68 -8.78
CA ASP A 175 -2.04 -12.02 -8.37
C ASP A 175 -2.94 -13.10 -9.02
N THR A 176 -3.87 -12.67 -9.87
CA THR A 176 -4.71 -13.53 -10.70
C THR A 176 -4.74 -13.02 -12.14
N GLY A 177 -5.69 -12.14 -12.48
CA GLY A 177 -5.94 -11.70 -13.85
C GLY A 177 -4.86 -10.79 -14.44
N MET A 178 -4.17 -10.04 -13.60
CA MET A 178 -3.17 -9.04 -14.02
C MET A 178 -1.73 -9.46 -13.67
N ALA A 179 -1.54 -10.67 -13.17
CA ALA A 179 -0.22 -11.19 -12.77
C ALA A 179 0.75 -11.33 -13.93
N GLN A 180 0.25 -11.58 -15.14
CA GLN A 180 1.10 -11.72 -16.31
C GLN A 180 1.77 -10.40 -16.67
N ASP A 181 1.03 -9.29 -16.62
CA ASP A 181 1.57 -7.95 -16.85
C ASP A 181 2.67 -7.62 -15.84
N LEU A 182 2.49 -8.01 -14.57
CA LEU A 182 3.52 -7.84 -13.56
C LEU A 182 4.74 -8.74 -13.82
N PHE A 183 4.55 -10.00 -14.22
CA PHE A 183 5.68 -10.86 -14.58
C PHE A 183 6.42 -10.33 -15.80
N ASP A 184 5.73 -9.74 -16.77
CA ASP A 184 6.36 -9.03 -17.89
C ASP A 184 7.22 -7.88 -17.41
N GLU A 185 6.70 -7.03 -16.52
CA GLU A 185 7.47 -5.92 -15.96
C GLU A 185 8.69 -6.43 -15.18
N ILE A 186 8.52 -7.46 -14.34
CA ILE A 186 9.64 -8.07 -13.59
C ILE A 186 10.68 -8.65 -14.56
N VAL A 187 10.28 -9.34 -15.62
CA VAL A 187 11.21 -9.88 -16.63
C VAL A 187 11.96 -8.76 -17.35
N GLN A 188 11.29 -7.65 -17.65
CA GLN A 188 11.93 -6.50 -18.29
C GLN A 188 13.02 -5.88 -17.40
N ARG A 189 12.79 -5.79 -16.09
CA ARG A 189 13.74 -5.19 -15.12
C ARG A 189 14.79 -6.18 -14.61
N VAL A 190 14.42 -7.46 -14.53
CA VAL A 190 15.24 -8.56 -14.01
C VAL A 190 15.25 -9.70 -15.03
N PRO A 191 16.00 -9.59 -16.15
CA PRO A 191 15.95 -10.56 -17.25
C PRO A 191 16.28 -12.01 -16.85
N ALA A 192 17.06 -12.21 -15.80
CA ALA A 192 17.36 -13.53 -15.24
C ALA A 192 16.09 -14.29 -14.80
N SER A 193 15.01 -13.58 -14.48
CA SER A 193 13.73 -14.18 -14.06
C SER A 193 12.94 -14.83 -15.21
N ALA A 194 13.29 -14.58 -16.48
CA ALA A 194 12.47 -14.96 -17.63
C ALA A 194 12.21 -16.46 -17.75
N GLY A 195 13.26 -17.28 -17.54
CA GLY A 195 13.14 -18.74 -17.60
C GLY A 195 12.23 -19.28 -16.49
N ASP A 196 12.44 -18.78 -15.28
CA ASP A 196 11.74 -19.21 -14.08
C ASP A 196 10.27 -18.80 -14.07
N LEU A 197 9.97 -17.54 -14.42
CA LEU A 197 8.59 -17.02 -14.44
C LEU A 197 7.74 -17.59 -15.58
N LYS A 198 8.36 -18.21 -16.60
CA LYS A 198 7.65 -18.86 -17.70
C LYS A 198 6.62 -19.88 -17.21
N GLN A 199 6.89 -20.57 -16.10
CA GLN A 199 6.00 -21.59 -15.53
C GLN A 199 4.65 -21.03 -15.00
N PHE A 200 4.52 -19.71 -14.88
CA PHE A 200 3.29 -19.06 -14.42
C PHE A 200 2.45 -18.49 -15.55
N ARG A 201 2.93 -18.52 -16.80
CA ARG A 201 2.34 -17.78 -17.94
C ARG A 201 0.93 -18.23 -18.35
N GLN A 202 0.61 -19.50 -18.18
CA GLN A 202 -0.62 -20.08 -18.73
C GLN A 202 -1.77 -20.18 -17.72
N SER A 203 -1.49 -20.24 -16.42
CA SER A 203 -2.52 -20.54 -15.42
C SER A 203 -2.12 -20.12 -13.99
N PHE A 204 -1.64 -18.88 -13.84
CA PHE A 204 -1.31 -18.37 -12.52
C PHE A 204 -2.56 -18.10 -11.65
N ARG A 205 -2.55 -18.65 -10.44
CA ARG A 205 -3.47 -18.28 -9.35
C ARG A 205 -2.65 -18.23 -8.07
N TYR A 206 -2.43 -17.02 -7.54
CA TYR A 206 -1.58 -16.82 -6.37
C TYR A 206 -1.97 -17.70 -5.20
N ASP A 207 -3.24 -17.74 -4.80
CA ASP A 207 -3.66 -18.55 -3.65
C ASP A 207 -3.39 -20.04 -3.82
N SER A 208 -3.52 -20.57 -5.04
CA SER A 208 -3.21 -21.98 -5.31
C SER A 208 -1.70 -22.24 -5.21
N VAL A 209 -0.88 -21.34 -5.76
CA VAL A 209 0.59 -21.46 -5.67
C VAL A 209 1.04 -21.31 -4.22
N ARG A 210 0.49 -20.34 -3.50
CA ARG A 210 0.77 -20.11 -2.08
C ARG A 210 0.32 -21.30 -1.22
N ALA A 211 -0.89 -21.82 -1.38
CA ALA A 211 -1.41 -22.92 -0.58
C ALA A 211 -0.58 -24.21 -0.74
N ARG A 212 -0.14 -24.51 -1.98
CA ARG A 212 0.75 -25.64 -2.29
C ARG A 212 2.19 -25.41 -1.80
N GLY A 213 2.60 -24.17 -1.64
CA GLY A 213 3.93 -23.77 -1.18
C GLY A 213 4.26 -24.11 0.28
N GLY A 214 3.31 -24.69 1.03
CA GLY A 214 3.50 -25.18 2.40
C GLY A 214 2.61 -24.60 3.52
N PRO A 215 1.92 -23.44 3.41
CA PRO A 215 0.92 -22.99 4.39
C PRO A 215 -0.18 -24.01 4.72
N CYS A 216 -0.43 -24.99 3.84
CA CYS A 216 -1.42 -26.05 4.06
C CYS A 216 -0.87 -27.34 4.66
N SER A 217 0.44 -27.54 4.66
CA SER A 217 1.11 -28.70 5.28
C SER A 217 1.84 -28.35 6.59
N GLY A 218 1.84 -27.07 6.97
CA GLY A 218 2.54 -26.56 8.16
C GLY A 218 3.93 -25.99 7.84
N ARG A 219 4.51 -25.25 8.80
CA ARG A 219 5.74 -24.46 8.59
C ARG A 219 6.94 -25.26 8.06
N SER A 220 7.05 -26.56 8.36
CA SER A 220 8.21 -27.39 8.03
C SER A 220 8.38 -27.66 6.53
N ALA A 221 7.34 -27.46 5.71
CA ALA A 221 7.40 -27.71 4.27
C ALA A 221 7.81 -26.49 3.44
N VAL A 222 7.93 -25.31 4.06
CA VAL A 222 8.11 -24.05 3.34
C VAL A 222 9.61 -23.74 3.24
N ILE A 223 10.11 -23.55 2.02
CA ILE A 223 11.49 -23.10 1.80
C ILE A 223 11.59 -21.63 2.19
N MET A 224 12.46 -21.28 3.14
CA MET A 224 12.54 -19.93 3.71
C MET A 224 13.68 -19.08 3.14
N THR A 225 14.33 -19.55 2.09
CA THR A 225 15.38 -18.85 1.35
C THR A 225 14.98 -18.66 -0.10
N ASP A 226 15.45 -17.59 -0.73
CA ASP A 226 15.27 -17.39 -2.17
C ASP A 226 16.18 -18.32 -2.99
N LEU A 227 16.13 -18.22 -4.33
CA LEU A 227 16.97 -19.04 -5.22
C LEU A 227 18.48 -18.75 -5.10
N ASN A 228 18.87 -17.65 -4.47
CA ASN A 228 20.27 -17.30 -4.19
C ASN A 228 20.71 -17.71 -2.77
N GLY A 229 19.82 -18.31 -1.97
CA GLY A 229 20.09 -18.71 -0.60
C GLY A 229 19.85 -17.63 0.45
N GLU A 230 19.37 -16.44 0.06
CA GLU A 230 19.09 -15.33 0.97
C GLU A 230 17.75 -15.55 1.69
N PRO A 231 17.68 -15.37 3.03
CA PRO A 231 16.45 -15.61 3.78
C PRO A 231 15.33 -14.64 3.38
N PHE A 232 14.10 -15.15 3.30
CA PHE A 232 12.90 -14.33 3.27
C PHE A 232 12.62 -13.78 4.69
N ARG A 233 12.54 -12.46 4.82
CA ARG A 233 12.41 -11.76 6.11
C ARG A 233 10.96 -11.46 6.45
N HIS A 234 10.14 -12.51 6.48
CA HIS A 234 8.73 -12.41 6.83
C HIS A 234 8.32 -13.38 7.95
N ASP A 235 7.58 -12.88 8.94
CA ASP A 235 6.99 -13.69 10.03
C ASP A 235 5.72 -14.45 9.55
N ALA A 236 5.35 -14.21 8.30
CA ALA A 236 4.08 -14.45 7.63
C ALA A 236 3.70 -15.88 7.28
N VAL A 237 4.63 -16.84 7.30
CA VAL A 237 4.32 -18.21 6.88
C VAL A 237 3.62 -18.92 8.01
N MET A 238 2.33 -18.65 8.13
CA MET A 238 1.43 -19.30 9.07
C MET A 238 0.54 -20.29 8.35
N TRP A 239 0.00 -21.23 9.11
CA TRP A 239 -0.98 -22.17 8.58
C TRP A 239 -2.18 -21.42 8.00
N GLY A 240 -2.56 -21.75 6.77
CA GLY A 240 -3.62 -21.05 6.03
C GLY A 240 -5.03 -21.24 6.61
N GLY A 241 -5.21 -22.23 7.48
CA GLY A 241 -6.53 -22.62 7.99
C GLY A 241 -7.20 -23.67 7.13
N GLN A 242 -8.06 -24.49 7.75
CA GLN A 242 -8.71 -25.62 7.08
C GLN A 242 -9.54 -25.18 5.87
N LYS A 243 -10.33 -24.12 6.02
CA LYS A 243 -11.16 -23.59 4.92
C LYS A 243 -10.31 -23.14 3.73
N TYR A 244 -9.28 -22.34 3.97
CA TYR A 244 -8.38 -21.85 2.92
C TYR A 244 -7.73 -23.02 2.17
N CYS A 245 -7.23 -24.02 2.90
CA CYS A 245 -6.56 -25.16 2.29
C CYS A 245 -7.52 -26.04 1.49
N HIS A 246 -8.75 -26.21 1.97
CA HIS A 246 -9.80 -26.88 1.20
C HIS A 246 -10.10 -26.12 -0.11
N ASP A 247 -10.25 -24.80 -0.05
CA ASP A 247 -10.63 -23.98 -1.20
C ASP A 247 -9.51 -23.85 -2.25
N HIS A 248 -8.25 -23.80 -1.81
CA HIS A 248 -7.12 -23.42 -2.67
C HIS A 248 -6.08 -24.54 -2.89
N ASN A 249 -6.10 -25.60 -2.10
CA ASN A 249 -5.31 -26.82 -2.33
C ASN A 249 -6.12 -28.11 -2.07
N PRO A 250 -7.22 -28.33 -2.82
CA PRO A 250 -8.11 -29.47 -2.58
C PRO A 250 -7.44 -30.83 -2.81
N THR A 251 -6.34 -30.88 -3.59
CA THR A 251 -5.58 -32.11 -3.85
C THR A 251 -4.55 -32.43 -2.78
N ASN A 252 -4.29 -31.52 -1.83
CA ASN A 252 -3.22 -31.61 -0.83
C ASN A 252 -1.82 -31.83 -1.43
N GLU A 253 -1.61 -31.52 -2.70
CA GLU A 253 -0.30 -31.57 -3.34
C GLU A 253 0.55 -30.40 -2.84
N LEU A 254 1.83 -30.66 -2.58
CA LEU A 254 2.78 -29.63 -2.18
C LEU A 254 3.76 -29.36 -3.30
N ASP A 255 4.10 -28.08 -3.47
CA ASP A 255 5.04 -27.59 -4.47
C ASP A 255 5.81 -26.39 -3.88
N PRO A 256 6.69 -26.64 -2.89
CA PRO A 256 7.41 -25.58 -2.20
C PRO A 256 8.43 -24.87 -3.09
N GLU A 257 8.97 -25.55 -4.10
CA GLU A 257 9.91 -24.98 -5.07
C GLU A 257 9.22 -23.94 -5.96
N ARG A 258 8.03 -24.24 -6.49
CA ARG A 258 7.26 -23.26 -7.27
C ARG A 258 6.92 -22.02 -6.47
N TRP A 259 6.60 -22.18 -5.19
CA TRP A 259 6.40 -21.05 -4.28
C TRP A 259 7.68 -20.27 -3.98
N GLN A 260 8.82 -20.96 -3.84
CA GLN A 260 10.14 -20.32 -3.70
C GLN A 260 10.48 -19.47 -4.93
N VAL A 261 10.28 -20.01 -6.13
CA VAL A 261 10.54 -19.30 -7.40
C VAL A 261 9.70 -18.02 -7.48
N LEU A 262 8.40 -18.14 -7.23
CA LEU A 262 7.50 -16.98 -7.26
C LEU A 262 7.94 -15.90 -6.27
N ARG A 263 8.19 -16.27 -5.01
CA ARG A 263 8.61 -15.31 -3.98
C ARG A 263 9.96 -14.69 -4.27
N THR A 264 10.89 -15.44 -4.85
CA THR A 264 12.22 -14.92 -5.21
C THR A 264 12.10 -13.76 -6.20
N TRP A 265 11.36 -13.98 -7.29
CA TRP A 265 11.24 -12.97 -8.34
C TRP A 265 10.25 -11.86 -7.98
N ALA A 266 9.19 -12.18 -7.22
CA ALA A 266 8.33 -11.16 -6.64
C ALA A 266 9.10 -10.26 -5.68
N ARG A 267 9.98 -10.81 -4.82
CA ARG A 267 10.86 -10.03 -3.94
C ARG A 267 11.80 -9.15 -4.75
N ALA A 268 12.45 -9.70 -5.78
CA ALA A 268 13.36 -8.92 -6.63
C ALA A 268 12.62 -7.75 -7.29
N GLY A 269 11.45 -8.01 -7.88
CA GLY A 269 10.61 -6.98 -8.49
C GLY A 269 10.09 -5.95 -7.49
N LEU A 270 9.51 -6.39 -6.37
CA LEU A 270 8.93 -5.49 -5.38
C LEU A 270 9.95 -4.66 -4.60
N ARG A 271 11.25 -4.96 -4.72
CA ARG A 271 12.36 -4.14 -4.22
C ARG A 271 12.93 -3.19 -5.27
N ASP A 272 12.54 -3.36 -6.53
CA ASP A 272 12.89 -2.45 -7.61
C ASP A 272 11.93 -1.25 -7.62
N ARG A 273 12.48 -0.05 -7.53
CA ARG A 273 11.70 1.20 -7.43
C ARG A 273 10.85 1.46 -8.67
N GLU A 274 11.33 1.09 -9.86
CA GLU A 274 10.58 1.29 -11.10
C GLU A 274 9.40 0.31 -11.19
N VAL A 275 9.58 -0.94 -10.74
CA VAL A 275 8.46 -1.89 -10.61
C VAL A 275 7.45 -1.41 -9.57
N GLN A 276 7.89 -0.87 -8.43
CA GLN A 276 6.99 -0.30 -7.43
C GLN A 276 6.16 0.86 -8.01
N GLN A 277 6.79 1.78 -8.74
CA GLN A 277 6.08 2.88 -9.42
C GLN A 277 5.11 2.33 -10.46
N TRP A 278 5.55 1.34 -11.26
CA TRP A 278 4.71 0.69 -12.25
C TRP A 278 3.46 0.08 -11.62
N ILE A 279 3.57 -0.58 -10.47
CA ILE A 279 2.42 -1.18 -9.75
C ILE A 279 1.41 -0.10 -9.35
N VAL A 280 1.89 1.04 -8.84
CA VAL A 280 1.04 2.18 -8.48
C VAL A 280 0.35 2.75 -9.72
N ASP A 281 1.10 3.03 -10.78
CA ASP A 281 0.57 3.55 -12.04
C ASP A 281 -0.42 2.58 -12.69
N TYR A 282 -0.15 1.29 -12.58
CA TYR A 282 -1.03 0.24 -13.05
C TYR A 282 -2.36 0.28 -12.30
N TRP A 283 -2.33 0.39 -10.97
CA TRP A 283 -3.55 0.51 -10.16
C TRP A 283 -4.32 1.79 -10.42
N LEU A 284 -3.63 2.93 -10.57
CA LEU A 284 -4.27 4.19 -10.91
C LEU A 284 -5.08 4.05 -12.21
N ARG A 285 -4.44 3.51 -13.26
CA ARG A 285 -5.07 3.29 -14.58
C ARG A 285 -6.18 2.25 -14.57
N LYS A 286 -6.04 1.16 -13.80
CA LYS A 286 -6.97 0.02 -13.85
C LYS A 286 -8.10 0.08 -12.82
N VAL A 287 -7.95 0.90 -11.78
CA VAL A 287 -8.90 0.96 -10.66
C VAL A 287 -9.32 2.40 -10.37
N TRP A 288 -8.37 3.31 -10.10
CA TRP A 288 -8.71 4.66 -9.64
C TRP A 288 -9.44 5.51 -10.68
N HIS A 289 -8.83 5.74 -11.84
CA HIS A 289 -9.48 6.55 -12.89
C HIS A 289 -10.78 5.93 -13.38
N PRO A 290 -10.87 4.61 -13.66
CA PRO A 290 -12.15 4.00 -14.04
C PRO A 290 -13.24 4.14 -12.96
N THR A 291 -12.86 4.16 -11.68
CA THR A 291 -13.81 4.41 -10.58
C THR A 291 -14.34 5.85 -10.63
N LEU A 292 -13.44 6.83 -10.77
CA LEU A 292 -13.82 8.24 -10.85
C LEU A 292 -14.69 8.52 -12.08
N GLU A 293 -14.28 8.04 -13.25
CA GLU A 293 -15.02 8.16 -14.50
C GLU A 293 -16.44 7.63 -14.34
N ARG A 294 -16.56 6.38 -13.86
CA ARG A 294 -17.86 5.74 -13.67
C ARG A 294 -18.78 6.56 -12.77
N LEU A 295 -18.28 7.06 -11.65
CA LEU A 295 -19.09 7.82 -10.69
C LEU A 295 -19.41 9.23 -11.21
N ALA A 296 -18.52 9.84 -11.99
CA ALA A 296 -18.72 11.16 -12.60
C ALA A 296 -19.76 11.14 -13.73
N PHE A 297 -19.77 10.10 -14.58
CA PHE A 297 -20.75 9.96 -15.67
C PHE A 297 -22.19 9.85 -15.16
N GLU A 298 -22.38 9.33 -13.95
CA GLU A 298 -23.72 9.13 -13.42
C GLU A 298 -24.32 10.40 -12.78
N LYS A 299 -23.51 11.40 -12.35
CA LYS A 299 -23.96 12.41 -11.35
C LYS A 299 -23.28 13.78 -11.47
N ASN A 300 -24.07 14.87 -11.44
CA ASN A 300 -23.61 16.27 -11.32
C ASN A 300 -23.09 16.64 -9.91
N VAL A 301 -22.49 15.69 -9.17
CA VAL A 301 -22.01 15.89 -7.79
C VAL A 301 -20.57 15.40 -7.69
N ASP A 302 -19.79 15.98 -6.79
CA ASP A 302 -18.44 15.51 -6.51
C ASP A 302 -18.44 14.02 -6.08
N PRO A 303 -17.87 13.09 -6.89
CA PRO A 303 -17.85 11.68 -6.57
C PRO A 303 -16.68 11.28 -5.67
N THR A 304 -15.80 12.20 -5.27
CA THR A 304 -14.49 11.85 -4.67
C THR A 304 -14.61 11.00 -3.40
N ASN A 305 -15.51 11.33 -2.47
CA ASN A 305 -15.69 10.53 -1.25
C ASN A 305 -16.22 9.11 -1.52
N GLU A 306 -17.13 8.99 -2.49
CA GLU A 306 -17.67 7.71 -2.94
C GLU A 306 -16.57 6.89 -3.65
N ALA A 307 -15.74 7.54 -4.45
CA ALA A 307 -14.61 6.92 -5.13
C ALA A 307 -13.60 6.29 -4.17
N PHE A 308 -13.33 6.88 -3.00
CA PHE A 308 -12.45 6.28 -2.00
C PHE A 308 -12.94 4.91 -1.51
N VAL A 309 -14.26 4.78 -1.34
CA VAL A 309 -14.93 3.55 -0.90
C VAL A 309 -14.99 2.55 -2.04
N VAL A 310 -15.48 2.97 -3.20
CA VAL A 310 -15.65 2.08 -4.37
C VAL A 310 -14.32 1.56 -4.88
N ALA A 311 -13.27 2.39 -4.97
CA ALA A 311 -11.94 1.94 -5.39
C ALA A 311 -11.37 0.87 -4.45
N ARG A 312 -11.67 0.98 -3.14
CA ARG A 312 -11.29 -0.03 -2.15
C ARG A 312 -12.05 -1.35 -2.32
N ILE A 313 -13.35 -1.28 -2.62
CA ILE A 313 -14.19 -2.46 -2.91
C ILE A 313 -13.71 -3.11 -4.21
N TRP A 314 -13.42 -2.32 -5.25
CA TRP A 314 -12.95 -2.81 -6.53
C TRP A 314 -11.62 -3.53 -6.38
N SER A 315 -10.72 -2.95 -5.59
CA SER A 315 -9.49 -3.62 -5.20
C SER A 315 -9.76 -4.97 -4.50
N THR A 316 -10.93 -5.24 -3.92
CA THR A 316 -11.30 -6.59 -3.42
C THR A 316 -11.93 -7.45 -4.49
N SER A 317 -12.88 -6.93 -5.25
CA SER A 317 -13.54 -7.66 -6.32
C SER A 317 -14.24 -6.65 -7.23
N LYS A 318 -13.96 -6.74 -8.54
CA LYS A 318 -14.67 -5.94 -9.54
C LYS A 318 -16.19 -6.18 -9.46
N GLY A 319 -16.61 -7.44 -9.36
CA GLY A 319 -18.03 -7.79 -9.23
C GLY A 319 -18.67 -7.24 -7.93
N ALA A 320 -17.93 -7.19 -6.83
CA ALA A 320 -18.41 -6.56 -5.60
C ALA A 320 -18.54 -5.04 -5.75
N ALA A 321 -17.63 -4.38 -6.46
CA ALA A 321 -17.73 -2.95 -6.75
C ALA A 321 -18.90 -2.65 -7.69
N ASP A 322 -19.10 -3.48 -8.71
CA ASP A 322 -20.25 -3.38 -9.60
C ASP A 322 -21.58 -3.49 -8.83
N ALA A 323 -21.66 -4.45 -7.91
CA ALA A 323 -22.82 -4.62 -7.04
C ALA A 323 -23.00 -3.43 -6.09
N ALA A 324 -21.93 -2.92 -5.50
CA ALA A 324 -21.96 -1.77 -4.58
C ALA A 324 -22.48 -0.49 -5.27
N VAL A 325 -21.91 -0.13 -6.42
CA VAL A 325 -22.37 1.04 -7.21
C VAL A 325 -23.83 0.86 -7.62
N LYS A 326 -24.23 -0.35 -8.06
CA LYS A 326 -25.62 -0.66 -8.39
C LYS A 326 -26.55 -0.50 -7.18
N ALA A 327 -26.11 -0.90 -5.99
CA ALA A 327 -26.89 -0.79 -4.76
C ALA A 327 -27.10 0.68 -4.33
N ALA A 328 -26.13 1.56 -4.59
CA ALA A 328 -26.28 3.00 -4.37
C ALA A 328 -27.37 3.63 -5.26
N GLY A 329 -27.56 3.10 -6.47
CA GLY A 329 -28.58 3.51 -7.42
C GLY A 329 -28.56 5.02 -7.72
N THR A 330 -29.75 5.62 -7.84
CA THR A 330 -29.93 7.04 -8.19
C THR A 330 -30.01 7.96 -6.98
N GLN A 331 -29.57 7.53 -5.79
CA GLN A 331 -29.67 8.36 -4.59
C GLN A 331 -28.87 9.66 -4.72
N ALA A 332 -29.52 10.80 -4.47
CA ALA A 332 -28.88 12.12 -4.58
C ALA A 332 -27.87 12.41 -3.45
N ASP A 333 -28.14 11.91 -2.23
CA ASP A 333 -27.30 12.15 -1.05
C ASP A 333 -26.05 11.24 -1.05
N PRO A 334 -24.83 11.80 -1.15
CA PRO A 334 -23.59 11.02 -1.16
C PRO A 334 -23.41 10.14 0.08
N ARG A 335 -23.87 10.57 1.26
CA ARG A 335 -23.73 9.78 2.49
C ARG A 335 -24.57 8.52 2.46
N LYS A 336 -25.79 8.63 1.93
CA LYS A 336 -26.67 7.46 1.76
C LYS A 336 -26.16 6.51 0.71
N ARG A 337 -25.56 7.02 -0.37
CA ARG A 337 -24.89 6.19 -1.38
C ARG A 337 -23.76 5.37 -0.78
N ILE A 338 -22.82 6.03 -0.12
CA ILE A 338 -21.70 5.35 0.57
C ILE A 338 -22.21 4.30 1.56
N ALA A 339 -23.26 4.61 2.33
CA ALA A 339 -23.86 3.64 3.24
C ALA A 339 -24.42 2.40 2.50
N SER A 340 -25.11 2.58 1.38
CA SER A 340 -25.61 1.50 0.54
C SER A 340 -24.50 0.67 -0.10
N GLU A 341 -23.43 1.29 -0.58
CA GLU A 341 -22.26 0.61 -1.14
C GLU A 341 -21.57 -0.29 -0.11
N LEU A 342 -21.32 0.26 1.08
CA LEU A 342 -20.73 -0.47 2.20
C LEU A 342 -21.63 -1.63 2.62
N ALA A 343 -22.95 -1.39 2.77
CA ALA A 343 -23.90 -2.45 3.08
C ALA A 343 -23.87 -3.58 2.05
N SER A 344 -23.80 -3.25 0.75
CA SER A 344 -23.71 -4.24 -0.34
C SER A 344 -22.39 -5.02 -0.32
N TYR A 345 -21.30 -4.42 0.15
CA TYR A 345 -20.00 -5.08 0.25
C TYR A 345 -19.96 -6.11 1.38
N GLY A 346 -20.73 -5.93 2.46
CA GLY A 346 -20.94 -6.94 3.50
C GLY A 346 -19.78 -7.15 4.48
N HIS A 347 -18.75 -6.29 4.46
CA HIS A 347 -17.58 -6.37 5.36
C HIS A 347 -17.63 -5.32 6.47
N GLU A 348 -18.65 -5.38 7.33
CA GLU A 348 -18.97 -4.35 8.32
C GLU A 348 -17.77 -3.91 9.19
N ARG A 349 -16.91 -4.86 9.58
CA ARG A 349 -15.71 -4.58 10.39
C ARG A 349 -14.71 -3.64 9.71
N ARG A 350 -14.76 -3.51 8.38
CA ARG A 350 -13.87 -2.65 7.59
C ARG A 350 -14.50 -1.32 7.19
N HIS A 351 -15.82 -1.16 7.33
CA HIS A 351 -16.52 0.04 6.86
C HIS A 351 -15.92 1.32 7.42
N GLN A 352 -15.60 1.34 8.72
CA GLN A 352 -15.02 2.53 9.35
C GLN A 352 -13.61 2.86 8.85
N LEU A 353 -12.80 1.87 8.48
CA LEU A 353 -11.48 2.11 7.88
C LEU A 353 -11.62 2.75 6.50
N MET A 354 -12.60 2.30 5.71
CA MET A 354 -12.87 2.81 4.37
C MET A 354 -13.36 4.27 4.36
N LEU A 355 -13.90 4.75 5.48
CA LEU A 355 -14.40 6.13 5.63
C LEU A 355 -13.32 7.13 6.06
N ARG A 356 -12.11 6.67 6.39
CA ARG A 356 -11.02 7.52 6.89
C ARG A 356 -10.67 8.65 5.91
N LEU A 357 -10.32 8.30 4.67
CA LEU A 357 -9.89 9.31 3.70
C LEU A 357 -11.01 10.33 3.41
N GLY A 358 -12.27 9.89 3.31
CA GLY A 358 -13.40 10.80 3.14
C GLY A 358 -13.60 11.75 4.32
N THR A 359 -13.37 11.28 5.55
CA THR A 359 -13.45 12.12 6.75
C THR A 359 -12.37 13.21 6.75
N VAL A 360 -11.16 12.88 6.32
CA VAL A 360 -10.08 13.88 6.19
C VAL A 360 -10.38 14.85 5.06
N TYR A 361 -10.81 14.33 3.90
CA TYR A 361 -11.20 15.11 2.74
C TYR A 361 -12.26 16.16 3.10
N ASP A 362 -13.31 15.78 3.82
CA ASP A 362 -14.37 16.70 4.24
C ASP A 362 -13.90 17.74 5.26
N SER A 363 -12.96 17.40 6.13
CA SER A 363 -12.45 18.30 7.17
C SER A 363 -11.55 19.42 6.63
N ILE A 364 -10.93 19.20 5.46
CA ILE A 364 -9.97 20.14 4.88
C ILE A 364 -10.71 21.11 3.97
N GLN A 365 -10.69 22.38 4.33
CA GLN A 365 -11.18 23.43 3.44
C GLN A 365 -10.25 23.59 2.24
N PRO A 366 -10.81 23.94 1.08
CA PRO A 366 -10.00 24.40 -0.03
C PRO A 366 -9.10 25.55 0.41
N GLY A 367 -7.80 25.49 0.09
CA GLY A 367 -6.90 26.63 0.30
C GLY A 367 -7.43 27.86 -0.46
N ASN A 368 -7.33 29.03 0.17
CA ASN A 368 -7.61 30.32 -0.46
C ASN A 368 -6.57 30.65 -1.53
#